data_AF-A0A972F4H7-F1
#
_entry.id   AF-A0A972F4H7-F1
#
_cell.length_a   1.000
_cell.length_b   1.000
_cell.length_c   1.000
_cell.angle_alpha   90.00
_cell.angle_beta   90.00
_cell.angle_gamma   90.00
#
_symmetry.space_group_name_H-M   'P 1'
#
loop_
_entity.id
_entity.type
_entity.pdbx_description
1 polymer ?
#
loop_
_entity_poly.entity_id
_entity_poly.type
_entity_poly.pdbx_seq_one_letter_code
_entity_poly.pdbx_strand_id
1 'polypeptide(L)'
;MRPTSDTTVQRPDLGQAVWEVMTEAPTMGFVGMQIMPFFPVAKNAAEYPVIPKESLFNLLDTARGPLGHYNRSDGEFESGFYRTSENGLERRVDDRYLALYSSLFDYEMTISKILMNDILRAQEYRIAQKIFNTTNFTAHNAGVAWTTLASANPKSDVNTGKAAMRTLGVVPNCLIIPYAVFQTLQSVADIKT
;
A
#
# COMPACT_ATOMS: atom_id res chain seq x y z
N MET A 1 -1.08 -24.88 3.28
CA MET A 1 -2.10 -25.92 3.52
C MET A 1 -3.35 -25.48 2.80
N ARG A 2 -3.79 -26.24 1.80
CA ARG A 2 -5.03 -25.97 1.05
C ARG A 2 -6.22 -26.38 1.92
N PRO A 3 -7.29 -25.56 2.05
CA PRO A 3 -8.50 -26.02 2.73
C PRO A 3 -8.97 -27.33 2.08
N THR A 4 -9.08 -28.38 2.89
CA THR A 4 -9.41 -29.74 2.44
C THR A 4 -10.66 -30.19 3.18
N SER A 5 -11.82 -29.70 2.75
CA SER A 5 -13.13 -30.33 3.02
C SER A 5 -14.29 -29.58 2.35
N ASP A 6 -14.07 -29.10 1.13
CA ASP A 6 -15.17 -28.87 0.19
C ASP A 6 -14.61 -29.16 -1.20
N THR A 7 -15.34 -29.87 -2.04
CA THR A 7 -14.94 -30.05 -3.44
C THR A 7 -15.06 -28.70 -4.13
N THR A 8 -14.02 -27.87 -4.01
CA THR A 8 -13.88 -26.60 -4.72
C THR A 8 -13.69 -26.92 -6.19
N VAL A 9 -14.77 -27.16 -6.90
CA VAL A 9 -14.76 -27.22 -8.37
C VAL A 9 -14.49 -25.78 -8.83
N GLN A 10 -13.31 -25.57 -9.40
CA GLN A 10 -12.98 -24.28 -10.00
C GLN A 10 -13.96 -24.04 -11.14
N ARG A 11 -14.70 -22.93 -11.06
CA ARG A 11 -15.65 -22.48 -12.08
C ARG A 11 -14.97 -21.40 -12.92
N PRO A 12 -14.45 -21.74 -14.13
CA PRO A 12 -13.67 -20.79 -14.93
C PRO A 12 -14.49 -19.59 -15.39
N ASP A 13 -15.80 -19.76 -15.57
CA ASP A 13 -16.77 -18.71 -15.89
C ASP A 13 -16.84 -17.63 -14.79
N LEU A 14 -16.97 -18.05 -13.52
CA LEU A 14 -16.92 -17.12 -12.39
C LEU A 14 -15.51 -16.56 -12.15
N GLY A 15 -14.48 -17.38 -12.42
CA GLY A 15 -13.08 -16.96 -12.37
C GLY A 15 -12.77 -15.81 -13.33
N GLN A 16 -13.36 -15.82 -14.54
CA GLN A 16 -13.22 -14.74 -15.50
C GLN A 16 -13.82 -13.43 -14.96
N ALA A 17 -15.00 -13.47 -14.33
CA ALA A 17 -15.64 -12.30 -13.75
C ALA A 17 -14.84 -11.70 -12.59
N VAL A 18 -14.22 -12.56 -11.77
CA VAL A 18 -13.30 -12.13 -10.70
C VAL A 18 -12.05 -11.45 -11.28
N TRP A 19 -11.48 -12.02 -12.34
CA TRP A 19 -10.31 -11.46 -13.01
C TRP A 19 -10.56 -10.11 -13.66
N GLU A 20 -11.75 -9.92 -14.24
CA GLU A 20 -12.20 -8.64 -14.82
C GLU A 20 -12.17 -7.54 -13.76
N VAL A 21 -12.81 -7.76 -12.61
CA VAL A 21 -12.82 -6.78 -11.50
C VAL A 21 -11.42 -6.51 -10.95
N MET A 22 -10.57 -7.53 -10.88
CA MET A 22 -9.17 -7.36 -10.47
C MET A 22 -8.39 -6.46 -11.44
N THR A 23 -8.63 -6.61 -12.74
CA THR A 23 -7.98 -5.81 -13.78
C THR A 23 -8.50 -4.36 -13.79
N GLU A 24 -9.78 -4.16 -13.45
CA GLU A 24 -10.43 -2.85 -13.33
C GLU A 24 -10.08 -2.11 -12.03
N ALA A 25 -9.43 -2.74 -11.05
CA ALA A 25 -9.13 -2.12 -9.77
C ALA A 25 -8.48 -0.70 -9.86
N PRO A 26 -7.54 -0.41 -10.79
CA PRO A 26 -6.98 0.93 -10.93
C PRO A 26 -7.99 1.98 -11.41
N THR A 27 -8.94 1.61 -12.27
CA THR A 27 -9.97 2.55 -12.77
C THR A 27 -11.05 2.83 -11.72
N MET A 28 -11.23 1.90 -10.78
CA MET A 28 -12.14 2.04 -9.64
C MET A 28 -11.60 2.95 -8.52
N GLY A 29 -10.34 3.41 -8.63
CA GLY A 29 -9.72 4.33 -7.68
C GLY A 29 -8.95 3.65 -6.54
N PHE A 30 -8.66 2.35 -6.62
CA PHE A 30 -7.78 1.68 -5.66
C PHE A 30 -6.31 2.03 -5.95
N VAL A 31 -5.59 2.55 -4.95
CA VAL A 31 -4.19 3.02 -5.10
C VAL A 31 -3.20 2.23 -4.25
N GLY A 32 -3.67 1.36 -3.36
CA GLY A 32 -2.83 0.64 -2.41
C GLY A 32 -1.71 -0.17 -3.06
N MET A 33 -1.96 -0.78 -4.22
CA MET A 33 -0.95 -1.56 -4.96
C MET A 33 0.09 -0.69 -5.68
N GLN A 34 -0.22 0.59 -5.95
CA GLN A 34 0.77 1.54 -6.45
C GLN A 34 1.73 1.98 -5.35
N ILE A 35 1.23 2.02 -4.10
CA ILE A 35 2.01 2.43 -2.92
C ILE A 35 2.80 1.25 -2.33
N MET A 36 2.16 0.07 -2.24
CA MET A 36 2.75 -1.17 -1.75
C MET A 36 2.62 -2.26 -2.84
N PRO A 37 3.61 -2.35 -3.76
CA PRO A 37 3.61 -3.35 -4.82
C PRO A 37 3.59 -4.78 -4.28
N PHE A 38 2.98 -5.68 -5.04
CA PHE A 38 2.94 -7.10 -4.69
C PHE A 38 4.33 -7.72 -4.81
N PHE A 39 4.78 -8.38 -3.74
CA PHE A 39 6.00 -9.19 -3.75
C PHE A 39 5.65 -10.63 -3.39
N PRO A 40 5.76 -11.59 -4.34
CA PRO A 40 5.40 -12.98 -4.08
C PRO A 40 6.45 -13.65 -3.18
N VAL A 41 5.99 -14.29 -2.11
CA VAL A 41 6.82 -15.07 -1.19
C VAL A 41 6.30 -16.49 -1.05
N ALA A 42 7.21 -17.47 -0.99
CA ALA A 42 6.84 -18.88 -0.90
C ALA A 42 6.40 -19.31 0.51
N LYS A 43 6.97 -18.69 1.55
CA LYS A 43 6.67 -19.02 2.96
C LYS A 43 5.64 -18.05 3.52
N ASN A 44 4.73 -18.55 4.35
CA ASN A 44 3.71 -17.73 5.02
C ASN A 44 4.30 -16.86 6.14
N ALA A 45 5.36 -17.30 6.80
CA ALA A 45 6.10 -16.51 7.77
C ALA A 45 7.59 -16.79 7.64
N ALA A 46 8.39 -15.73 7.64
CA ALA A 46 9.83 -15.82 7.70
C ALA A 46 10.43 -14.49 8.19
N GLU A 47 11.70 -14.57 8.53
CA GLU A 47 12.55 -13.44 8.85
C GLU A 47 13.29 -12.99 7.58
N TYR A 48 13.52 -11.69 7.45
CA TYR A 48 14.27 -11.09 6.35
C TYR A 48 15.30 -10.10 6.88
N PRO A 49 16.51 -10.07 6.32
CA PRO A 49 17.52 -9.11 6.73
C PRO A 49 17.09 -7.71 6.26
N VAL A 50 17.10 -6.76 7.20
CA VAL A 50 16.91 -5.33 6.97
C VAL A 50 18.29 -4.69 7.02
N ILE A 51 18.65 -3.98 5.96
CA ILE A 51 19.90 -3.24 5.96
C ILE A 51 19.63 -1.88 6.61
N PRO A 52 20.25 -1.57 7.77
CA PRO A 52 20.02 -0.30 8.43
C PRO A 52 20.57 0.85 7.57
N LYS A 53 19.93 2.02 7.67
CA LYS A 53 20.32 3.22 6.90
C LYS A 53 21.76 3.64 7.21
N GLU A 54 22.19 3.42 8.45
CA GLU A 54 23.53 3.71 8.96
C GLU A 54 24.58 2.92 8.18
N SER A 55 24.33 1.63 7.90
CA SER A 55 25.25 0.81 7.10
C SER A 55 25.35 1.25 5.64
N LEU A 56 24.34 1.92 5.07
CA LEU A 56 24.36 2.40 3.68
C LEU A 56 24.95 3.80 3.52
N PHE A 57 24.64 4.71 4.44
CA PHE A 57 24.86 6.14 4.26
C PHE A 57 25.95 6.73 5.15
N ASN A 58 26.51 5.96 6.10
CA ASN A 58 27.63 6.46 6.89
C ASN A 58 28.89 6.60 6.03
N LEU A 59 29.51 7.77 6.12
CA LEU A 59 30.80 8.03 5.51
C LEU A 59 31.88 7.33 6.34
N LEU A 60 32.37 6.20 5.87
CA LEU A 60 33.56 5.56 6.45
C LEU A 60 34.81 6.32 6.02
N ASP A 61 35.74 6.52 6.95
CA ASP A 61 37.04 7.07 6.61
C ASP A 61 37.82 6.04 5.77
N THR A 62 38.02 6.38 4.50
CA THR A 62 38.75 5.56 3.53
C THR A 62 40.23 5.92 3.48
N ALA A 63 40.65 6.98 4.18
CA ALA A 63 42.04 7.39 4.21
C ALA A 63 42.86 6.34 4.95
N ARG A 64 43.84 5.77 4.24
CA ARG A 64 44.80 4.84 4.80
C ARG A 64 46.10 5.60 5.09
N GLY A 65 46.56 5.57 6.33
CA GLY A 65 47.90 6.04 6.68
C GLY A 65 48.99 5.21 5.99
N PRO A 66 50.12 5.81 5.55
CA PRO A 66 51.23 5.05 5.00
C PRO A 66 51.70 4.01 6.03
N LEU A 67 51.78 2.74 5.60
CA LEU A 67 52.06 1.54 6.42
C LEU A 67 50.93 1.05 7.35
N GLY A 68 49.79 1.73 7.45
CA GLY A 68 48.65 1.30 8.28
C GLY A 68 47.81 0.17 7.67
N HIS A 69 46.90 -0.43 8.44
CA HIS A 69 45.85 -1.31 7.91
C HIS A 69 44.67 -0.49 7.36
N TYR A 70 43.88 -1.07 6.46
CA TYR A 70 42.64 -0.46 6.01
C TYR A 70 41.60 -0.44 7.15
N ASN A 71 40.81 0.62 7.21
CA ASN A 71 39.67 0.70 8.11
C ASN A 71 38.62 -0.35 7.72
N ARG A 72 38.05 -1.01 8.73
CA ARG A 72 37.05 -2.06 8.56
C ARG A 72 35.65 -1.47 8.74
N SER A 73 34.71 -1.92 7.93
CA SER A 73 33.29 -1.61 8.10
C SER A 73 32.63 -2.74 8.89
N ASP A 74 32.25 -2.46 10.13
CA ASP A 74 31.46 -3.38 10.94
C ASP A 74 30.00 -2.88 10.92
N GLY A 75 29.18 -3.49 10.08
CA GLY A 75 27.75 -3.20 9.96
C GLY A 75 26.96 -4.48 10.13
N GLU A 76 26.13 -4.55 11.17
CA GLU A 76 25.22 -5.68 11.38
C GLU A 76 23.93 -5.48 10.56
N PHE A 77 23.34 -6.59 10.11
CA PHE A 77 22.01 -6.58 9.52
C PHE A 77 20.98 -6.71 10.63
N GLU A 78 19.93 -5.90 10.56
CA GLU A 78 18.77 -6.06 11.43
C GLU A 78 17.86 -7.17 10.88
N SER A 79 16.99 -7.70 11.74
CA SER A 79 16.08 -8.77 11.38
C SER A 79 14.64 -8.28 11.39
N GLY A 80 14.03 -8.23 10.21
CA GLY A 80 12.61 -7.98 10.02
C GLY A 80 11.82 -9.30 10.00
N PHE A 81 10.55 -9.27 10.42
CA PHE A 81 9.67 -10.44 10.39
C PHE A 81 8.40 -10.16 9.60
N TYR A 82 7.96 -11.11 8.80
CA TYR A 82 6.66 -11.06 8.13
C TYR A 82 5.81 -12.29 8.43
N ARG A 83 4.49 -12.09 8.43
CA ARG A 83 3.49 -13.16 8.49
C ARG A 83 2.32 -12.81 7.57
N THR A 84 1.98 -13.73 6.68
CA THR A 84 0.82 -13.63 5.80
C THR A 84 -0.37 -14.38 6.42
N SER A 85 -1.57 -13.86 6.15
CA SER A 85 -2.83 -14.52 6.48
C SER A 85 -3.63 -14.78 5.21
N GLU A 86 -4.32 -15.91 5.16
CA GLU A 86 -5.31 -16.17 4.12
C GLU A 86 -6.55 -15.31 4.38
N ASN A 87 -7.09 -14.68 3.33
CA ASN A 87 -8.30 -13.88 3.41
C ASN A 87 -9.18 -14.25 2.22
N GLY A 88 -10.44 -14.55 2.48
CA GLY A 88 -11.43 -14.88 1.47
C GLY A 88 -12.82 -14.55 2.00
N LEU A 89 -13.77 -14.40 1.09
CA LEU A 89 -15.18 -14.19 1.40
C LEU A 89 -16.00 -15.25 0.68
N GLU A 90 -16.97 -15.81 1.39
CA GLU A 90 -17.97 -16.71 0.85
C GLU A 90 -19.33 -16.04 0.96
N ARG A 91 -20.14 -16.19 -0.08
CA ARG A 91 -21.54 -15.77 -0.04
C ARG A 91 -22.44 -16.91 -0.49
N ARG A 92 -23.43 -17.22 0.34
CA ARG A 92 -24.47 -18.19 0.02
C ARG A 92 -25.46 -17.59 -0.97
N VAL A 93 -25.85 -18.39 -1.95
CA VAL A 93 -26.82 -18.06 -3.00
C VAL A 93 -28.02 -18.98 -2.80
N ASP A 94 -29.23 -18.43 -2.78
CA ASP A 94 -30.48 -19.22 -2.73
C ASP A 94 -31.01 -19.41 -4.16
N ASP A 95 -31.31 -20.66 -4.50
CA ASP A 95 -31.81 -21.10 -5.81
C ASP A 95 -33.09 -20.36 -6.23
N ARG A 96 -33.90 -19.92 -5.26
CA ARG A 96 -35.10 -19.12 -5.53
C ARG A 96 -34.78 -17.78 -6.16
N TYR A 97 -33.76 -17.08 -5.63
CA TYR A 97 -33.31 -15.81 -6.20
C TYR A 97 -32.62 -16.03 -7.54
N LEU A 98 -31.86 -17.13 -7.68
CA LEU A 98 -31.26 -17.48 -8.95
C LEU A 98 -32.33 -17.66 -10.04
N ALA A 99 -33.40 -18.41 -9.78
CA ALA A 99 -34.50 -18.61 -10.72
C ALA A 99 -35.30 -17.32 -11.00
N LEU A 100 -35.45 -16.44 -10.00
CA LEU A 100 -36.15 -15.16 -10.18
C LEU A 100 -35.34 -14.20 -11.07
N TYR A 101 -34.03 -14.10 -10.84
CA TYR A 101 -33.16 -13.14 -11.51
C TYR A 101 -32.55 -13.66 -12.81
N SER A 102 -32.62 -14.96 -13.10
CA SER A 102 -32.04 -15.57 -14.30
C SER A 102 -32.51 -14.95 -15.62
N SER A 103 -33.71 -14.36 -15.63
CA SER A 103 -34.26 -13.67 -16.81
C SER A 103 -33.75 -12.23 -16.98
N LEU A 104 -33.19 -11.64 -15.93
CA LEU A 104 -32.74 -10.25 -15.91
C LEU A 104 -31.22 -10.15 -16.07
N PHE A 105 -30.47 -10.93 -15.29
CA PHE A 105 -29.01 -10.95 -15.32
C PHE A 105 -28.45 -12.22 -14.66
N ASP A 106 -27.17 -12.51 -14.92
CA ASP A 106 -26.47 -13.61 -14.25
C ASP A 106 -26.16 -13.22 -12.79
N TYR A 107 -26.96 -13.79 -11.88
CA TYR A 107 -26.89 -13.49 -10.46
C TYR A 107 -25.58 -13.94 -9.81
N GLU A 108 -25.08 -15.13 -10.18
CA GLU A 108 -23.84 -15.69 -9.61
C GLU A 108 -22.62 -14.90 -10.08
N MET A 109 -22.59 -14.52 -11.36
CA MET A 109 -21.53 -13.67 -11.90
C MET A 109 -21.49 -12.31 -11.19
N THR A 110 -22.65 -11.70 -10.99
CA THR A 110 -22.76 -10.39 -10.32
C THR A 110 -22.29 -10.46 -8.87
N ILE A 111 -22.70 -11.49 -8.13
CA ILE A 111 -22.23 -11.74 -6.76
C ILE A 111 -20.72 -11.91 -6.72
N SER A 112 -20.15 -12.67 -7.66
CA SER A 112 -18.70 -12.91 -7.73
C SER A 112 -17.94 -11.59 -7.92
N LYS A 113 -18.44 -10.70 -8.79
CA LYS A 113 -17.87 -9.35 -8.98
C LYS A 113 -17.94 -8.50 -7.69
N ILE A 114 -19.07 -8.54 -6.98
CA ILE A 114 -19.25 -7.81 -5.72
C ILE A 114 -18.27 -8.31 -4.66
N LEU A 115 -18.14 -9.63 -4.49
CA LEU A 115 -17.22 -10.21 -3.51
C LEU A 115 -15.77 -9.84 -3.81
N MET A 116 -15.37 -9.84 -5.09
CA MET A 116 -14.03 -9.42 -5.46
C MET A 116 -13.78 -7.94 -5.13
N ASN A 117 -14.76 -7.06 -5.38
CA ASN A 117 -14.68 -5.65 -4.98
C ASN A 117 -14.50 -5.50 -3.45
N ASP A 118 -15.25 -6.25 -2.65
CA ASP A 118 -15.11 -6.21 -1.20
C ASP A 118 -13.74 -6.71 -0.71
N ILE A 119 -13.18 -7.74 -1.35
CA ILE A 119 -11.81 -8.21 -1.08
C ILE A 119 -10.78 -7.12 -1.40
N LEU A 120 -10.88 -6.48 -2.56
CA LEU A 120 -9.99 -5.39 -2.96
C LEU A 120 -10.09 -4.19 -2.02
N ARG A 121 -11.31 -3.84 -1.58
CA ARG A 121 -11.52 -2.77 -0.61
C ARG A 121 -10.98 -3.11 0.78
N ALA A 122 -11.11 -4.35 1.24
CA ALA A 122 -10.50 -4.81 2.47
C ALA A 122 -8.96 -4.82 2.38
N GLN A 123 -8.39 -5.12 1.21
CA GLN A 123 -6.96 -4.97 0.95
C GLN A 123 -6.52 -3.51 1.05
N GLU A 124 -7.22 -2.60 0.37
CA GLU A 124 -6.94 -1.16 0.42
C GLU A 124 -6.97 -0.63 1.86
N TYR A 125 -7.98 -1.01 2.64
CA TYR A 125 -8.10 -0.61 4.03
C TYR A 125 -6.91 -1.08 4.88
N ARG A 126 -6.44 -2.32 4.69
CA ARG A 126 -5.27 -2.85 5.40
C ARG A 126 -3.98 -2.10 5.03
N ILE A 127 -3.83 -1.72 3.77
CA ILE A 127 -2.70 -0.92 3.30
C ILE A 127 -2.75 0.47 3.92
N ALA A 128 -3.90 1.14 3.89
CA ALA A 128 -4.10 2.44 4.51
C ALA A 128 -3.81 2.41 6.02
N GLN A 129 -4.28 1.40 6.74
CA GLN A 129 -3.99 1.21 8.18
C GLN A 129 -2.49 1.07 8.47
N LYS A 130 -1.71 0.46 7.57
CA LYS A 130 -0.25 0.36 7.74
C LYS A 130 0.47 1.68 7.47
N ILE A 131 0.04 2.41 6.44
CA ILE A 131 0.66 3.66 5.98
C ILE A 131 0.37 4.82 6.93
N PHE A 132 -0.87 4.97 7.39
CA PHE A 132 -1.28 6.09 8.24
C PHE A 132 -1.09 5.83 9.75
N ASN A 133 -0.43 4.72 10.12
CA ASN A 133 -0.12 4.44 11.51
C ASN A 133 1.05 5.30 11.99
N THR A 134 0.77 6.20 12.93
CA THR A 134 1.74 7.13 13.53
C THR A 134 2.85 6.44 14.34
N THR A 135 2.68 5.17 14.68
CA THR A 135 3.71 4.35 15.33
C THR A 135 4.78 3.90 14.33
N ASN A 136 4.38 3.66 13.07
CA ASN A 136 5.31 3.26 12.01
C ASN A 136 5.99 4.47 11.37
N PHE A 137 5.26 5.58 11.25
CA PHE A 137 5.75 6.80 10.61
C PHE A 137 5.56 8.00 11.54
N THR A 138 6.66 8.69 11.83
CA THR A 138 6.59 9.97 12.55
C THR A 138 5.86 11.00 11.70
N ALA A 139 4.76 11.54 12.22
CA ALA A 139 3.96 12.52 11.50
C ALA A 139 4.74 13.84 11.31
N HIS A 140 4.84 14.30 10.07
CA HIS A 140 5.33 15.64 9.75
C HIS A 140 4.13 16.57 9.60
N ASN A 141 3.74 17.22 10.70
CA ASN A 141 2.55 18.07 10.71
C ASN A 141 2.75 19.31 9.84
N ALA A 142 1.69 19.71 9.13
CA ALA A 142 1.63 21.00 8.47
C ALA A 142 1.61 22.13 9.50
N GLY A 143 2.28 23.24 9.23
CA GLY A 143 2.29 24.40 10.14
C GLY A 143 0.91 25.05 10.27
N VAL A 144 0.17 25.12 9.16
CA VAL A 144 -1.22 25.58 9.10
C VAL A 144 -2.02 24.50 8.36
N ALA A 145 -3.18 24.14 8.91
CA ALA A 145 -4.05 23.14 8.28
C ALA A 145 -4.45 23.57 6.86
N TRP A 146 -4.40 22.64 5.90
CA TRP A 146 -4.72 22.92 4.48
C TRP A 146 -6.20 23.21 4.21
N THR A 147 -7.01 23.30 5.27
CA THR A 147 -8.37 23.82 5.25
C THR A 147 -8.42 25.34 5.33
N THR A 148 -7.34 26.01 5.78
CA THR A 148 -7.27 27.47 5.89
C THR A 148 -6.83 28.10 4.57
N LEU A 149 -7.80 28.40 3.70
CA LEU A 149 -7.58 28.77 2.29
C LEU A 149 -6.67 30.00 2.06
N ALA A 150 -6.64 30.94 3.01
CA ALA A 150 -5.91 32.21 2.85
C ALA A 150 -4.43 32.15 3.27
N SER A 151 -4.07 31.28 4.20
CA SER A 151 -2.73 31.26 4.84
C SER A 151 -2.06 29.89 4.88
N ALA A 152 -2.76 28.82 4.46
CA ALA A 152 -2.12 27.53 4.26
C ALA A 152 -1.11 27.63 3.12
N ASN A 153 0.07 27.04 3.33
CA ASN A 153 1.16 26.99 2.35
C ASN A 153 1.55 25.55 1.99
N PRO A 154 0.67 24.77 1.31
CA PRO A 154 0.92 23.37 0.99
C PRO A 154 2.22 23.14 0.20
N LYS A 155 2.63 24.06 -0.69
CA LYS A 155 3.89 23.94 -1.45
C LYS A 155 5.10 23.87 -0.49
N SER A 156 5.10 24.72 0.54
CA SER A 156 6.17 24.76 1.55
C SER A 156 6.18 23.53 2.45
N ASP A 157 4.99 23.09 2.91
CA ASP A 157 4.86 21.89 3.76
C ASP A 157 5.38 20.64 3.03
N VAL A 158 5.03 20.47 1.75
CA VAL A 158 5.52 19.35 0.93
C VAL A 158 7.03 19.41 0.73
N ASN A 159 7.59 20.60 0.47
CA ASN A 159 9.04 20.75 0.30
C ASN A 159 9.81 20.48 1.60
N THR A 160 9.24 20.84 2.75
CA THR A 160 9.81 20.53 4.06
C THR A 160 9.83 19.01 4.30
N GLY A 161 8.73 18.31 3.98
CA GLY A 161 8.69 16.85 4.03
C GLY A 161 9.71 16.19 3.09
N LYS A 162 9.87 16.71 1.86
CA LYS A 162 10.91 16.23 0.92
C LYS A 162 12.32 16.43 1.47
N ALA A 163 12.61 17.59 2.07
CA ALA A 163 13.89 17.86 2.68
C ALA A 163 14.19 16.92 3.86
N ALA A 164 13.19 16.64 4.70
CA ALA A 164 13.31 15.69 5.80
C ALA A 164 13.57 14.25 5.33
N MET A 165 12.97 13.81 4.22
CA MET A 165 13.32 12.50 3.64
C MET A 165 14.70 12.50 3.00
N ARG A 166 15.14 13.64 2.46
CA ARG A 166 16.47 13.75 1.83
C ARG A 166 17.61 13.64 2.83
N THR A 167 17.43 14.05 4.09
CA THR A 167 18.43 13.83 5.14
C THR A 167 18.63 12.35 5.47
N LEU A 168 17.62 11.51 5.21
CA LEU A 168 17.71 10.05 5.32
C LEU A 168 18.28 9.38 4.07
N GLY A 169 18.71 10.15 3.06
CA GLY A 169 19.28 9.64 1.80
C GLY A 169 18.25 9.25 0.74
N VAL A 170 16.94 9.34 1.04
CA VAL A 170 15.87 8.92 0.13
C VAL A 170 15.28 10.12 -0.62
N VAL A 171 15.01 9.95 -1.91
CA VAL A 171 14.22 10.92 -2.70
C VAL A 171 12.80 10.39 -2.85
N PRO A 172 11.79 11.04 -2.26
CA PRO A 172 10.41 10.60 -2.41
C PRO A 172 9.91 10.75 -3.85
N ASN A 173 9.21 9.74 -4.35
CA ASN A 173 8.64 9.68 -5.70
C ASN A 173 7.11 9.73 -5.75
N CYS A 174 6.42 9.60 -4.61
CA CYS A 174 4.98 9.53 -4.51
C CYS A 174 4.47 10.49 -3.42
N LEU A 175 3.34 11.15 -3.70
CA LEU A 175 2.59 11.96 -2.74
C LEU A 175 1.15 11.45 -2.73
N ILE A 176 0.67 11.04 -1.56
CA ILE A 176 -0.69 10.53 -1.37
C ILE A 176 -1.54 11.63 -0.74
N ILE A 177 -2.67 11.96 -1.38
CA ILE A 177 -3.57 13.01 -0.92
C ILE A 177 -4.98 12.42 -0.77
N PRO A 178 -5.60 12.47 0.43
CA PRO A 178 -6.99 12.11 0.60
C PRO A 178 -7.91 13.01 -0.24
N TYR A 179 -8.96 12.44 -0.82
CA TYR A 179 -9.85 13.16 -1.74
C TYR A 179 -10.45 14.45 -1.14
N ALA A 180 -10.86 14.42 0.12
CA ALA A 180 -11.39 15.61 0.80
C ALA A 180 -10.36 16.75 0.89
N VAL A 181 -9.09 16.42 1.15
CA VAL A 181 -7.99 17.39 1.19
C VAL A 181 -7.70 17.90 -0.21
N PHE A 182 -7.74 17.04 -1.23
CA PHE A 182 -7.54 17.46 -2.63
C PHE A 182 -8.59 18.49 -3.08
N GLN A 183 -9.85 18.32 -2.69
CA GLN A 183 -10.91 19.28 -3.00
C GLN A 183 -10.66 20.65 -2.36
N THR A 184 -10.23 20.70 -1.10
CA THR A 184 -9.92 21.98 -0.44
C THR A 184 -8.65 22.62 -1.01
N LEU A 185 -7.66 21.79 -1.36
CA LEU A 185 -6.36 22.20 -1.89
C LEU A 185 -6.49 22.99 -3.20
N GLN A 186 -7.44 22.66 -4.07
CA GLN A 186 -7.74 23.44 -5.29
C GLN A 186 -8.14 24.89 -5.03
N SER A 187 -8.67 25.18 -3.83
CA SER A 187 -9.16 26.50 -3.47
C SER A 187 -8.12 27.36 -2.73
N VAL A 188 -7.01 26.78 -2.29
CA VAL A 188 -5.96 27.45 -1.51
C VAL A 188 -5.21 28.48 -2.36
N ALA A 189 -4.95 29.66 -1.79
CA ALA A 189 -4.31 30.77 -2.49
C ALA A 189 -2.92 30.42 -3.05
N ASP A 190 -2.12 29.67 -2.28
CA ASP A 190 -0.76 29.24 -2.66
C ASP A 190 -0.73 28.37 -3.93
N ILE A 191 -1.82 27.68 -4.28
CA ILE A 191 -1.86 26.77 -5.45
C ILE A 191 -2.47 27.43 -6.68
N LYS A 192 -3.30 28.46 -6.48
CA LYS A 192 -3.91 29.22 -7.59
C LYS A 192 -2.90 30.10 -8.33
N THR A 193 -1.75 30.36 -7.72
CA THR A 193 -0.63 31.11 -8.28
C THR A 193 0.39 30.19 -8.96
#